data_AF-A0A7M6UN95-F1
#
_entry.id   AF-A0A7M6UN95-F1
#
_cell.length_a   1.000
_cell.length_b   1.000
_cell.length_c   1.000
_cell.angle_alpha   90.00
_cell.angle_beta   90.00
_cell.angle_gamma   90.00
#
_symmetry.space_group_name_H-M   'P 1'
#
loop_
_entity.id
_entity.type
_entity.pdbx_description
1 polymer ?
#
loop_
_entity_poly.entity_id
_entity_poly.type
_entity_poly.pdbx_seq_one_letter_code
_entity_poly.pdbx_strand_id
1 'polypeptide(L)'
;MLDAKTFSYKKYLIEAIIALVCVFIFCEYLLYYLVLIQCTWPILEPHKIDMTITQLKPEETPVHAMFIADTHLLGSKHGHWFDKLRREWQMYRAFQTMITLHKPDIIFILGDLFDEGQWSSSAEFDQYVQRFHSLFSVPKHIHLYVVAGNHDIGFHYGITPYLNQRFVNGLKSPSVKRVSIRGNHFVLINSMALEGDGCFLCRPTEIALNKIATHLKCAKDTGNNCNKDNVISRYSRPIILQHFPMYRESDEICNELDQAPDEIKDIKFRERWECLSKEASEQLLDILNPRLIINGHTHHGCRRIHRKDILEFTISSFSWRNKDNPSLLLGVFTPNNYSVSKCYMPVESTEIKIYIISIMCIFIYFIIKCKLKQNRYYLLKFH
;
A
#
# COMPACT_ATOMS: atom_id res chain seq x y z
N MET A 1 -10.37 -58.87 -13.20
CA MET A 1 -10.29 -58.52 -11.75
C MET A 1 -9.23 -57.47 -11.42
N LEU A 2 -8.06 -57.41 -12.08
CA LEU A 2 -7.11 -56.30 -11.90
C LEU A 2 -7.71 -54.94 -12.33
N ASP A 3 -8.45 -54.88 -13.44
CA ASP A 3 -9.01 -53.62 -13.97
C ASP A 3 -9.99 -52.92 -13.03
N ALA A 4 -10.84 -53.66 -12.32
CA ALA A 4 -11.78 -53.10 -11.35
C ALA A 4 -11.08 -52.55 -10.08
N LYS A 5 -9.91 -53.11 -9.74
CA LYS A 5 -9.04 -52.61 -8.66
C LYS A 5 -8.44 -51.27 -9.07
N THR A 6 -7.85 -51.21 -10.27
CA THR A 6 -7.20 -50.01 -10.83
C THR A 6 -8.20 -48.87 -11.06
N PHE A 7 -9.40 -49.18 -11.56
CA PHE A 7 -10.44 -48.18 -11.85
C PHE A 7 -10.91 -47.42 -10.59
N SER A 8 -10.94 -48.08 -9.44
CA SER A 8 -11.46 -47.47 -8.21
C SER A 8 -10.46 -46.65 -7.42
N TYR A 9 -9.18 -47.02 -7.40
CA TYR A 9 -8.14 -46.15 -6.82
C TYR A 9 -7.95 -44.92 -7.68
N LYS A 10 -8.03 -45.08 -9.01
CA LYS A 10 -8.08 -43.95 -9.95
C LYS A 10 -9.22 -42.99 -9.63
N LYS A 11 -10.44 -43.47 -9.32
CA LYS A 11 -11.56 -42.61 -8.92
C LYS A 11 -11.25 -41.74 -7.69
N TYR A 12 -10.81 -42.35 -6.58
CA TYR A 12 -10.52 -41.59 -5.36
C TYR A 12 -9.32 -40.66 -5.50
N LEU A 13 -8.35 -41.05 -6.33
CA LEU A 13 -7.22 -40.18 -6.68
C LEU A 13 -7.71 -38.97 -7.48
N ILE A 14 -8.60 -39.15 -8.45
CA ILE A 14 -9.21 -38.05 -9.20
C ILE A 14 -10.00 -37.13 -8.27
N GLU A 15 -10.82 -37.67 -7.36
CA GLU A 15 -11.55 -36.87 -6.36
C GLU A 15 -10.59 -36.03 -5.49
N ALA A 16 -9.50 -36.63 -5.01
CA ALA A 16 -8.48 -35.93 -4.22
C ALA A 16 -7.78 -34.83 -5.03
N ILE A 17 -7.44 -35.09 -6.30
CA ILE A 17 -6.85 -34.08 -7.20
C ILE A 17 -7.82 -32.92 -7.43
N ILE A 18 -9.10 -33.19 -7.69
CA ILE A 18 -10.14 -32.16 -7.84
C ILE A 18 -10.23 -31.33 -6.56
N ALA A 19 -10.26 -31.97 -5.38
CA ALA A 19 -10.31 -31.26 -4.11
C ALA A 19 -9.08 -30.36 -3.90
N LEU A 20 -7.87 -30.84 -4.24
CA LEU A 20 -6.65 -30.03 -4.18
C LEU A 20 -6.71 -28.82 -5.12
N VAL A 21 -7.25 -28.99 -6.34
CA VAL A 21 -7.47 -27.89 -7.28
C VAL A 21 -8.49 -26.88 -6.72
N CYS A 22 -9.56 -27.34 -6.09
CA CYS A 22 -10.53 -26.47 -5.44
C CYS A 22 -9.91 -25.66 -4.28
N VAL A 23 -9.07 -26.29 -3.46
CA VAL A 23 -8.33 -25.61 -2.38
C VAL A 23 -7.40 -24.55 -2.95
N PHE A 24 -6.66 -24.89 -4.02
CA PHE A 24 -5.79 -23.94 -4.71
C PHE A 24 -6.57 -22.74 -5.26
N ILE A 25 -7.68 -22.97 -5.97
CA ILE A 25 -8.54 -21.87 -6.47
C ILE A 25 -9.11 -21.03 -5.32
N PHE A 26 -9.49 -21.68 -4.22
CA PHE A 26 -10.01 -20.98 -3.06
C PHE A 26 -8.96 -20.04 -2.47
N CYS A 27 -7.78 -20.55 -2.13
CA CYS A 27 -6.71 -19.78 -1.53
C CYS A 27 -6.14 -18.70 -2.47
N GLU A 28 -5.81 -19.07 -3.72
CA GLU A 28 -5.12 -18.18 -4.65
C GLU A 28 -6.04 -17.14 -5.33
N TYR A 29 -7.36 -17.28 -5.21
CA TYR A 29 -8.31 -16.39 -5.90
C TYR A 29 -9.51 -15.99 -5.05
N LEU A 30 -10.33 -16.95 -4.61
CA LEU A 30 -11.61 -16.63 -3.94
C LEU A 30 -11.43 -15.96 -2.57
N LEU A 31 -10.40 -16.35 -1.82
CA LEU A 31 -10.09 -15.82 -0.49
C LEU A 31 -9.93 -14.29 -0.53
N TYR A 32 -9.25 -13.76 -1.55
CA TYR A 32 -9.07 -12.33 -1.73
C TYR A 32 -10.40 -11.60 -1.91
N TYR A 33 -11.32 -12.14 -2.71
CA TYR A 33 -12.65 -11.54 -2.86
C TYR A 33 -13.45 -11.60 -1.57
N LEU A 34 -13.42 -12.73 -0.85
CA LEU A 34 -14.14 -12.90 0.41
C LEU A 34 -13.67 -11.92 1.49
N VAL A 35 -12.37 -11.65 1.56
CA VAL A 35 -11.81 -10.69 2.53
C VAL A 35 -12.05 -9.26 2.07
N LEU A 36 -11.72 -8.92 0.82
CA LEU A 36 -11.67 -7.54 0.35
C LEU A 36 -13.05 -6.94 0.01
N ILE A 37 -14.08 -7.77 -0.18
CA ILE A 37 -15.47 -7.29 -0.33
C ILE A 37 -16.04 -6.73 0.97
N GLN A 38 -15.46 -7.08 2.12
CA GLN A 38 -15.89 -6.58 3.42
C GLN A 38 -15.44 -5.12 3.65
N CYS A 39 -14.45 -4.65 2.88
CA CYS A 39 -14.04 -3.26 2.92
C CYS A 39 -15.10 -2.37 2.28
N THR A 40 -15.34 -1.20 2.84
CA THR A 40 -16.30 -0.24 2.31
C THR A 40 -15.68 1.16 2.29
N TRP A 41 -16.13 1.97 1.33
CA TRP A 41 -15.78 3.38 1.29
C TRP A 41 -16.27 4.07 2.57
N PRO A 42 -15.41 4.81 3.29
CA PRO A 42 -15.79 5.46 4.53
C PRO A 42 -16.79 6.59 4.28
N ILE A 43 -17.71 6.79 5.23
CA ILE A 43 -18.74 7.83 5.14
C ILE A 43 -18.16 9.15 5.63
N LEU A 44 -18.43 10.23 4.89
CA LEU A 44 -18.09 11.60 5.31
C LEU A 44 -18.95 12.02 6.49
N GLU A 45 -18.31 12.36 7.61
CA GLU A 45 -19.02 12.74 8.82
C GLU A 45 -19.34 14.25 8.81
N PRO A 46 -20.61 14.66 9.01
CA PRO A 46 -20.99 16.08 8.93
C PRO A 46 -20.27 16.99 9.94
N HIS A 47 -19.88 16.46 11.10
CA HIS A 47 -19.20 17.23 12.14
C HIS A 47 -17.72 17.52 11.84
N LYS A 48 -17.14 16.86 10.82
CA LYS A 48 -15.75 17.09 10.36
C LYS A 48 -15.65 18.11 9.22
N ILE A 49 -16.77 18.73 8.84
CA ILE A 49 -16.79 19.75 7.78
C ILE A 49 -16.03 20.99 8.25
N ASP A 50 -15.02 21.38 7.46
CA ASP A 50 -14.33 22.65 7.63
C ASP A 50 -15.22 23.80 7.12
N MET A 51 -15.84 24.51 8.07
CA MET A 51 -16.74 25.64 7.78
C MET A 51 -16.01 26.87 7.19
N THR A 52 -14.68 26.91 7.26
CA THR A 52 -13.89 28.01 6.68
C THR A 52 -13.71 27.88 5.17
N ILE A 53 -14.02 26.70 4.62
CA ILE A 53 -13.95 26.40 3.19
C ILE A 53 -15.38 26.45 2.63
N THR A 54 -15.56 27.16 1.52
CA THR A 54 -16.86 27.30 0.83
C THR A 54 -17.56 25.95 0.65
N GLN A 55 -18.89 25.93 0.59
CA GLN A 55 -19.62 24.68 0.37
C GLN A 55 -19.30 24.06 -1.00
N LEU A 56 -19.59 22.76 -1.08
CA LEU A 56 -19.35 21.92 -2.25
C LEU A 56 -20.15 22.44 -3.45
N LYS A 57 -19.50 22.58 -4.60
CA LYS A 57 -20.22 22.85 -5.85
C LYS A 57 -20.78 21.54 -6.43
N PRO A 58 -21.89 21.55 -7.20
CA PRO A 58 -22.50 20.34 -7.76
C PRO A 58 -21.53 19.45 -8.57
N GLU A 59 -20.54 20.05 -9.23
CA GLU A 59 -19.50 19.37 -10.00
C GLU A 59 -18.40 18.71 -9.14
N GLU A 60 -18.30 19.03 -7.85
CA GLU A 60 -17.27 18.56 -6.91
C GLU A 60 -17.70 17.28 -6.20
N THR A 61 -18.05 16.23 -6.96
CA THR A 61 -18.39 14.92 -6.38
C THR A 61 -17.23 14.34 -5.54
N PRO A 62 -17.51 13.55 -4.49
CA PRO A 62 -16.45 12.99 -3.64
C PRO A 62 -15.43 12.17 -4.43
N VAL A 63 -14.15 12.34 -4.08
CA VAL A 63 -13.02 11.58 -4.64
C VAL A 63 -12.77 10.35 -3.79
N HIS A 64 -12.82 9.19 -4.41
CA HIS A 64 -12.47 7.91 -3.81
C HIS A 64 -11.00 7.62 -4.10
N ALA A 65 -10.17 7.62 -3.07
CA ALA A 65 -8.74 7.37 -3.18
C ALA A 65 -8.33 6.10 -2.42
N MET A 66 -7.47 5.29 -3.03
CA MET A 66 -6.84 4.13 -2.39
C MET A 66 -5.35 4.40 -2.17
N PHE A 67 -4.84 4.00 -1.01
CA PHE A 67 -3.44 4.19 -0.63
C PHE A 67 -2.84 2.86 -0.19
N ILE A 68 -1.65 2.55 -0.69
CA ILE A 68 -0.84 1.40 -0.29
C ILE A 68 0.61 1.87 -0.08
N ALA A 69 1.41 1.10 0.67
CA ALA A 69 2.81 1.41 0.94
C ALA A 69 3.66 0.13 0.96
N ASP A 70 4.98 0.29 0.82
CA ASP A 70 6.00 -0.74 1.05
C ASP A 70 5.67 -2.04 0.31
N THR A 71 5.60 -1.98 -1.04
CA THR A 71 5.32 -3.16 -1.85
C THR A 71 6.53 -4.10 -1.91
N HIS A 72 7.76 -3.58 -1.79
CA HIS A 72 9.00 -4.36 -1.81
C HIS A 72 9.03 -5.44 -2.90
N LEU A 73 8.89 -5.05 -4.16
CA LEU A 73 9.11 -5.99 -5.27
C LEU A 73 10.51 -6.59 -5.12
N LEU A 74 10.58 -7.92 -5.11
CA LEU A 74 11.82 -8.62 -4.79
C LEU A 74 12.87 -8.47 -5.90
N GLY A 75 14.12 -8.34 -5.48
CA GLY A 75 15.27 -8.23 -6.35
C GLY A 75 15.99 -9.55 -6.60
N SER A 76 17.09 -9.43 -7.34
CA SER A 76 17.94 -10.54 -7.77
C SER A 76 18.99 -10.91 -6.72
N LYS A 77 19.32 -10.00 -5.78
CA LYS A 77 20.46 -10.17 -4.87
C LYS A 77 20.09 -10.94 -3.61
N HIS A 78 19.03 -10.50 -2.94
CA HIS A 78 18.53 -11.05 -1.68
C HIS A 78 17.19 -11.76 -1.84
N GLY A 79 16.55 -11.65 -3.00
CA GLY A 79 15.30 -12.32 -3.29
C GLY A 79 15.45 -13.79 -3.68
N HIS A 80 14.67 -14.67 -3.06
CA HIS A 80 14.50 -16.05 -3.49
C HIS A 80 13.35 -16.18 -4.51
N TRP A 81 13.50 -17.00 -5.55
CA TRP A 81 12.51 -17.08 -6.65
C TRP A 81 11.11 -17.49 -6.17
N PHE A 82 11.01 -18.40 -5.21
CA PHE A 82 9.72 -18.86 -4.67
C PHE A 82 9.07 -17.80 -3.78
N ASP A 83 9.88 -17.08 -3.00
CA ASP A 83 9.41 -15.97 -2.20
C ASP A 83 8.86 -14.89 -3.13
N LYS A 84 9.63 -14.52 -4.16
CA LYS A 84 9.21 -13.59 -5.21
C LYS A 84 7.88 -13.98 -5.83
N LEU A 85 7.75 -15.23 -6.29
CA LEU A 85 6.51 -15.74 -6.86
C LEU A 85 5.33 -15.56 -5.90
N ARG A 86 5.52 -15.92 -4.62
CA ARG A 86 4.46 -15.88 -3.62
C ARG A 86 4.03 -14.45 -3.26
N ARG A 87 4.98 -13.58 -2.96
CA ARG A 87 4.71 -12.18 -2.54
C ARG A 87 4.13 -11.36 -3.67
N GLU A 88 4.69 -11.48 -4.87
CA GLU A 88 4.16 -10.74 -6.03
C GLU A 88 2.80 -11.25 -6.47
N TRP A 89 2.55 -12.56 -6.40
CA TRP A 89 1.21 -13.10 -6.64
C TRP A 89 0.19 -12.57 -5.63
N GLN A 90 0.53 -12.54 -4.34
CA GLN A 90 -0.34 -11.96 -3.31
C GLN A 90 -0.66 -10.49 -3.59
N MET A 91 0.36 -9.68 -3.83
CA MET A 91 0.16 -8.25 -4.10
C MET A 91 -0.68 -8.03 -5.36
N TYR A 92 -0.36 -8.75 -6.44
CA TYR A 92 -1.16 -8.72 -7.67
C TYR A 92 -2.62 -9.07 -7.39
N ARG A 93 -2.86 -10.16 -6.66
CA ARG A 93 -4.22 -10.62 -6.41
C ARG A 93 -5.00 -9.67 -5.54
N ALA A 94 -4.41 -9.17 -4.46
CA ALA A 94 -5.04 -8.19 -3.60
C ALA A 94 -5.35 -6.89 -4.36
N PHE A 95 -4.36 -6.34 -5.07
CA PHE A 95 -4.52 -5.09 -5.81
C PHE A 95 -5.59 -5.20 -6.90
N GLN A 96 -5.51 -6.19 -7.78
CA GLN A 96 -6.46 -6.34 -8.88
C GLN A 96 -7.89 -6.63 -8.38
N THR A 97 -8.03 -7.35 -7.26
CA THR A 97 -9.34 -7.55 -6.62
C THR A 97 -9.90 -6.23 -6.08
N MET A 98 -9.08 -5.40 -5.44
CA MET A 98 -9.50 -4.07 -4.99
C MET A 98 -9.92 -3.15 -6.15
N ILE A 99 -9.17 -3.15 -7.27
CA ILE A 99 -9.55 -2.38 -8.46
C ILE A 99 -10.91 -2.84 -9.00
N THR A 100 -11.13 -4.16 -9.04
CA THR A 100 -12.38 -4.75 -9.55
C THR A 100 -13.58 -4.40 -8.67
N LEU A 101 -13.43 -4.52 -7.35
CA LEU A 101 -14.50 -4.32 -6.38
C LEU A 101 -14.83 -2.84 -6.14
N HIS A 102 -13.80 -2.00 -5.96
CA HIS A 102 -13.97 -0.66 -5.39
C HIS A 102 -13.84 0.48 -6.41
N LYS A 103 -13.18 0.23 -7.55
CA LYS A 103 -13.04 1.18 -8.67
C LYS A 103 -12.67 2.61 -8.21
N PRO A 104 -11.52 2.80 -7.53
CA PRO A 104 -11.09 4.11 -7.04
C PRO A 104 -10.90 5.10 -8.19
N ASP A 105 -11.06 6.39 -7.92
CA ASP A 105 -10.73 7.45 -8.88
C ASP A 105 -9.21 7.63 -9.00
N ILE A 106 -8.50 7.48 -7.88
CA ILE A 106 -7.07 7.73 -7.76
C ILE A 106 -6.41 6.78 -6.76
N ILE A 107 -5.17 6.41 -7.05
CA ILE A 107 -4.37 5.47 -6.25
C ILE A 107 -3.00 6.09 -5.97
N PHE A 108 -2.52 5.91 -4.74
CA PHE A 108 -1.20 6.32 -4.32
C PHE A 108 -0.42 5.15 -3.74
N ILE A 109 0.83 4.96 -4.19
CA ILE A 109 1.78 3.97 -3.66
C ILE A 109 2.92 4.71 -2.97
N LEU A 110 3.03 4.54 -1.66
CA LEU A 110 3.81 5.39 -0.76
C LEU A 110 5.21 4.85 -0.45
N GLY A 111 6.06 4.79 -1.48
CA GLY A 111 7.46 4.43 -1.36
C GLY A 111 7.72 2.94 -1.15
N ASP A 112 9.01 2.62 -1.20
CA ASP A 112 9.57 1.26 -1.17
C ASP A 112 8.83 0.32 -2.13
N LEU A 113 8.81 0.77 -3.39
CA LEU A 113 8.23 0.01 -4.49
C LEU A 113 9.08 -1.24 -4.73
N PHE A 114 10.40 -1.08 -4.69
CA PHE A 114 11.41 -2.10 -4.95
C PHE A 114 12.24 -2.38 -3.72
N ASP A 115 12.54 -3.65 -3.44
CA ASP A 115 13.34 -4.03 -2.26
C ASP A 115 14.83 -3.67 -2.40
N GLU A 116 15.32 -3.66 -3.65
CA GLU A 116 16.73 -3.42 -3.98
C GLU A 116 16.91 -2.30 -5.01
N GLY A 117 15.93 -1.40 -5.12
CA GLY A 117 15.92 -0.33 -6.12
C GLY A 117 17.18 0.52 -6.09
N GLN A 118 17.72 0.84 -4.91
CA GLN A 118 18.98 1.59 -4.75
C GLN A 118 20.23 0.83 -5.21
N TRP A 119 20.18 -0.51 -5.22
CA TRP A 119 21.32 -1.37 -5.53
C TRP A 119 21.26 -2.00 -6.91
N SER A 120 20.14 -1.86 -7.62
CA SER A 120 19.96 -2.48 -8.93
C SER A 120 20.81 -1.81 -10.00
N SER A 121 21.31 -2.60 -10.96
CA SER A 121 21.83 -2.08 -12.22
C SER A 121 20.73 -1.37 -13.03
N SER A 122 21.09 -0.67 -14.11
CA SER A 122 20.10 -0.03 -14.99
C SER A 122 19.12 -1.04 -15.59
N ALA A 123 19.62 -2.19 -16.06
CA ALA A 123 18.79 -3.22 -16.67
C ALA A 123 17.83 -3.87 -15.65
N GLU A 124 18.32 -4.13 -14.43
CA GLU A 124 17.46 -4.65 -13.34
C GLU A 124 16.41 -3.62 -12.92
N PHE A 125 16.76 -2.32 -12.92
CA PHE A 125 15.81 -1.25 -12.65
C PHE A 125 14.70 -1.19 -13.70
N ASP A 126 15.04 -1.31 -14.98
CA ASP A 126 14.04 -1.34 -16.07
C ASP A 126 13.10 -2.55 -15.93
N GLN A 127 13.63 -3.71 -15.54
CA GLN A 127 12.82 -4.90 -15.24
C GLN A 127 11.92 -4.69 -14.03
N TYR A 128 12.39 -4.00 -12.99
CA TYR A 128 11.58 -3.60 -11.84
C TYR A 128 10.41 -2.74 -12.26
N VAL A 129 10.65 -1.70 -13.05
CA VAL A 129 9.62 -0.79 -13.55
C VAL A 129 8.58 -1.53 -14.41
N GLN A 130 9.02 -2.40 -15.31
CA GLN A 130 8.11 -3.21 -16.13
C GLN A 130 7.23 -4.14 -15.29
N ARG A 131 7.83 -4.83 -14.30
CA ARG A 131 7.10 -5.69 -13.36
C ARG A 131 6.10 -4.92 -12.54
N PHE A 132 6.50 -3.77 -11.99
CA PHE A 132 5.62 -2.89 -11.23
C PHE A 132 4.39 -2.49 -12.04
N HIS A 133 4.57 -2.04 -13.29
CA HIS A 133 3.45 -1.69 -14.15
C HIS A 133 2.55 -2.87 -14.52
N SER A 134 3.10 -4.09 -14.59
CA SER A 134 2.32 -5.31 -14.81
C SER A 134 1.45 -5.65 -13.59
N LEU A 135 2.05 -5.71 -12.40
CA LEU A 135 1.38 -6.09 -11.16
C LEU A 135 0.31 -5.08 -10.74
N PHE A 136 0.66 -3.79 -10.80
CA PHE A 136 -0.19 -2.66 -10.39
C PHE A 136 -0.85 -1.97 -11.59
N SER A 137 -1.24 -2.76 -12.60
CA SER A 137 -1.96 -2.25 -13.76
C SER A 137 -3.36 -1.76 -13.40
N VAL A 138 -3.76 -0.63 -13.99
CA VAL A 138 -5.05 0.03 -13.75
C VAL A 138 -5.71 0.42 -15.07
N PRO A 139 -7.06 0.47 -15.14
CA PRO A 139 -7.77 1.05 -16.28
C PRO A 139 -7.39 2.51 -16.54
N LYS A 140 -7.47 2.97 -17.80
CA LYS A 140 -7.05 4.32 -18.21
C LYS A 140 -7.72 5.49 -17.46
N HIS A 141 -8.91 5.28 -16.90
CA HIS A 141 -9.65 6.30 -16.16
C HIS A 141 -9.22 6.41 -14.69
N ILE A 142 -8.45 5.45 -14.16
CA ILE A 142 -7.92 5.48 -12.80
C ILE A 142 -6.52 6.08 -12.85
N HIS A 143 -6.27 7.09 -12.02
CA HIS A 143 -4.97 7.70 -11.91
C HIS A 143 -4.12 6.99 -10.85
N LEU A 144 -2.89 6.61 -11.18
CA LEU A 144 -1.94 6.03 -10.22
C LEU A 144 -0.71 6.94 -10.10
N TYR A 145 -0.35 7.26 -8.87
CA TYR A 145 0.86 8.02 -8.54
C TYR A 145 1.67 7.29 -7.47
N VAL A 146 2.98 7.53 -7.49
CA VAL A 146 3.91 6.95 -6.54
C VAL A 146 4.76 8.05 -5.93
N VAL A 147 5.34 7.78 -4.77
CA VAL A 147 6.49 8.52 -4.20
C VAL A 147 7.64 7.54 -4.03
N ALA A 148 8.87 8.05 -3.98
CA ALA A 148 10.04 7.24 -3.69
C ALA A 148 10.08 6.87 -2.20
N GLY A 149 10.60 5.68 -1.88
CA GLY A 149 11.11 5.31 -0.56
C GLY A 149 12.62 5.06 -0.54
N ASN A 150 13.16 4.77 0.63
CA ASN A 150 14.61 4.61 0.81
C ASN A 150 15.15 3.35 0.12
N HIS A 151 14.36 2.29 -0.05
CA HIS A 151 14.79 1.13 -0.82
C HIS A 151 14.81 1.40 -2.32
N ASP A 152 14.05 2.38 -2.80
CA ASP A 152 13.99 2.72 -4.22
C ASP A 152 15.23 3.50 -4.70
N ILE A 153 15.68 4.47 -3.90
CA ILE A 153 16.74 5.42 -4.30
C ILE A 153 17.88 5.58 -3.29
N GLY A 154 17.72 5.04 -2.08
CA GLY A 154 18.66 5.12 -0.97
C GLY A 154 18.17 5.97 0.19
N PHE A 155 18.76 5.77 1.37
CA PHE A 155 18.75 6.79 2.42
C PHE A 155 19.60 7.99 1.98
N HIS A 156 19.36 9.17 2.57
CA HIS A 156 19.97 10.44 2.16
C HIS A 156 21.46 10.37 1.79
N TYR A 157 22.29 9.77 2.65
CA TYR A 157 23.74 9.64 2.43
C TYR A 157 24.15 8.80 1.21
N GLY A 158 23.26 7.92 0.73
CA GLY A 158 23.50 7.01 -0.40
C GLY A 158 22.85 7.44 -1.71
N ILE A 159 22.03 8.50 -1.71
CA ILE A 159 21.32 8.94 -2.90
C ILE A 159 22.28 9.68 -3.83
N THR A 160 22.35 9.22 -5.08
CA THR A 160 23.07 9.91 -6.16
C THR A 160 22.11 10.57 -7.15
N PRO A 161 22.55 11.59 -7.91
CA PRO A 161 21.73 12.17 -8.98
C PRO A 161 21.21 11.14 -9.98
N TYR A 162 22.00 10.10 -10.27
CA TYR A 162 21.61 9.00 -11.14
C TYR A 162 20.46 8.17 -10.57
N LEU A 163 20.55 7.74 -9.30
CA LEU A 163 19.50 6.95 -8.63
C LEU A 163 18.17 7.72 -8.58
N ASN A 164 18.23 9.01 -8.22
CA ASN A 164 17.05 9.87 -8.23
C ASN A 164 16.49 10.02 -9.65
N GLN A 165 17.32 10.35 -10.64
CA GLN A 165 16.84 10.64 -12.00
C GLN A 165 16.23 9.42 -12.69
N ARG A 166 16.81 8.22 -12.52
CA ARG A 166 16.24 7.00 -13.10
C ARG A 166 14.87 6.68 -12.52
N PHE A 167 14.68 6.88 -11.21
CA PHE A 167 13.38 6.69 -10.56
C PHE A 167 12.35 7.69 -11.07
N VAL A 168 12.71 8.98 -11.11
CA VAL A 168 11.85 10.05 -11.65
C VAL A 168 11.43 9.73 -13.08
N ASN A 169 12.36 9.29 -13.93
CA ASN A 169 12.09 8.98 -15.34
C ASN A 169 11.22 7.72 -15.50
N GLY A 170 11.56 6.64 -14.80
CA GLY A 170 10.88 5.35 -14.90
C GLY A 170 9.44 5.41 -14.39
N LEU A 171 9.19 6.16 -13.31
CA LEU A 171 7.90 6.17 -12.62
C LEU A 171 7.16 7.51 -12.67
N LYS A 172 7.73 8.53 -13.34
CA LYS A 172 7.14 9.89 -13.48
C LYS A 172 6.81 10.54 -12.13
N SER A 173 7.71 10.30 -11.16
CA SER A 173 7.61 10.72 -9.77
C SER A 173 8.71 11.74 -9.44
N PRO A 174 8.52 13.04 -9.71
CA PRO A 174 9.47 14.07 -9.31
C PRO A 174 9.49 14.22 -7.78
N SER A 175 10.50 14.95 -7.26
CA SER A 175 10.68 15.13 -5.82
C SER A 175 9.46 15.73 -5.10
N VAL A 176 8.74 16.64 -5.77
CA VAL A 176 7.47 17.19 -5.28
C VAL A 176 6.47 17.23 -6.42
N LYS A 177 5.25 16.76 -6.18
CA LYS A 177 4.15 16.82 -7.15
C LYS A 177 2.84 17.18 -6.47
N ARG A 178 2.17 18.23 -6.97
CA ARG A 178 0.78 18.51 -6.59
C ARG A 178 -0.16 17.88 -7.60
N VAL A 179 -1.00 16.96 -7.14
CA VAL A 179 -2.14 16.41 -7.91
C VAL A 179 -3.41 17.09 -7.43
N SER A 180 -4.28 17.48 -8.36
CA SER A 180 -5.53 18.16 -8.00
C SER A 180 -6.71 17.59 -8.78
N ILE A 181 -7.76 17.21 -8.05
CA ILE A 181 -8.94 16.54 -8.60
C ILE A 181 -10.17 16.99 -7.80
N ARG A 182 -11.18 17.53 -8.51
CA ARG A 182 -12.44 18.01 -7.91
C ARG A 182 -12.24 18.88 -6.65
N GLY A 183 -11.31 19.83 -6.74
CA GLY A 183 -10.99 20.77 -5.65
C GLY A 183 -10.17 20.20 -4.48
N ASN A 184 -9.80 18.92 -4.50
CA ASN A 184 -8.88 18.32 -3.55
C ASN A 184 -7.43 18.44 -4.02
N HIS A 185 -6.49 18.67 -3.11
CA HIS A 185 -5.06 18.77 -3.42
C HIS A 185 -4.25 17.73 -2.66
N PHE A 186 -3.58 16.84 -3.40
CA PHE A 186 -2.63 15.88 -2.87
C PHE A 186 -1.21 16.38 -3.19
N VAL A 187 -0.37 16.51 -2.16
CA VAL A 187 1.02 16.94 -2.29
C VAL A 187 1.91 15.75 -2.01
N LEU A 188 2.46 15.18 -3.07
CA LEU A 188 3.38 14.05 -3.04
C LEU A 188 4.80 14.57 -2.83
N ILE A 189 5.49 14.05 -1.83
CA ILE A 189 6.82 14.51 -1.42
C ILE A 189 7.76 13.31 -1.31
N ASN A 190 8.91 13.40 -1.96
CA ASN A 190 10.06 12.53 -1.70
C ASN A 190 10.62 12.87 -0.31
N SER A 191 10.33 12.04 0.69
CA SER A 191 10.74 12.28 2.08
C SER A 191 12.25 12.28 2.28
N MET A 192 13.00 11.58 1.44
CA MET A 192 14.46 11.57 1.51
C MET A 192 15.06 12.92 1.09
N ALA A 193 14.26 13.80 0.46
CA ALA A 193 14.65 15.17 0.14
C ALA A 193 14.45 16.15 1.31
N LEU A 194 13.95 15.68 2.46
CA LEU A 194 13.64 16.50 3.63
C LEU A 194 14.72 16.40 4.73
N GLU A 195 15.96 16.13 4.34
CA GLU A 195 17.10 16.05 5.27
C GLU A 195 17.38 17.37 6.00
N GLY A 196 17.20 18.49 5.27
CA GLY A 196 17.44 19.85 5.76
C GLY A 196 18.89 20.35 5.60
N ASP A 197 19.74 19.67 4.84
CA ASP A 197 21.15 20.04 4.64
C ASP A 197 21.43 20.81 3.33
N GLY A 198 20.38 21.13 2.56
CA GLY A 198 20.50 21.87 1.30
C GLY A 198 21.10 21.07 0.14
N CYS A 199 21.11 19.73 0.22
CA CYS A 199 21.60 18.84 -0.84
C CYS A 199 20.95 19.08 -2.23
N PHE A 200 21.48 18.39 -3.25
CA PHE A 200 21.04 18.52 -4.64
C PHE A 200 19.53 18.23 -4.85
N LEU A 201 18.90 17.38 -4.04
CA LEU A 201 17.45 17.12 -4.07
C LEU A 201 16.66 17.94 -3.02
N CYS A 202 17.32 18.38 -1.95
CA CYS A 202 16.71 19.07 -0.82
C CYS A 202 16.30 20.50 -1.19
N ARG A 203 17.24 21.27 -1.76
CA ARG A 203 16.97 22.66 -2.14
C ARG A 203 15.87 22.80 -3.20
N PRO A 204 15.84 21.99 -4.29
CA PRO A 204 14.72 22.01 -5.22
C PRO A 204 13.38 21.63 -4.58
N THR A 205 13.40 20.70 -3.61
CA THR A 205 12.20 20.29 -2.86
C THR A 205 11.64 21.43 -2.03
N GLU A 206 12.48 22.12 -1.26
CA GLU A 206 12.09 23.32 -0.50
C GLU A 206 11.47 24.39 -1.40
N ILE A 207 12.08 24.67 -2.56
CA ILE A 207 11.58 25.66 -3.51
C ILE A 207 10.20 25.25 -4.04
N ALA A 208 10.04 23.97 -4.41
CA ALA A 208 8.78 23.45 -4.92
C ALA A 208 7.66 23.48 -3.86
N LEU A 209 7.97 23.13 -2.61
CA LEU A 209 7.03 23.19 -1.50
C LEU A 209 6.59 24.63 -1.21
N ASN A 210 7.54 25.57 -1.14
CA ASN A 210 7.23 26.99 -0.94
C ASN A 210 6.40 27.58 -2.08
N LYS A 211 6.62 27.12 -3.32
CA LYS A 211 5.79 27.50 -4.47
C LYS A 211 4.35 26.99 -4.29
N ILE A 212 4.17 25.73 -3.90
CA ILE A 212 2.83 25.17 -3.62
C ILE A 212 2.16 25.91 -2.45
N ALA A 213 2.88 26.18 -1.36
CA ALA A 213 2.40 26.93 -0.21
C ALA A 213 1.91 28.33 -0.62
N THR A 214 2.68 29.04 -1.45
CA THR A 214 2.28 30.34 -2.01
C THR A 214 1.01 30.23 -2.84
N HIS A 215 0.89 29.22 -3.71
CA HIS A 215 -0.31 29.01 -4.53
C HIS A 215 -1.55 28.71 -3.67
N LEU A 216 -1.41 27.92 -2.59
CA LEU A 216 -2.49 27.65 -1.64
C LEU A 216 -2.91 28.89 -0.86
N LYS A 217 -1.95 29.72 -0.40
CA LYS A 217 -2.22 31.00 0.27
C LYS A 217 -2.97 31.97 -0.65
N CYS A 218 -2.60 32.00 -1.93
CA CYS A 218 -3.28 32.79 -2.95
C CYS A 218 -4.73 32.32 -3.18
N ALA A 219 -4.97 31.01 -3.24
CA ALA A 219 -6.34 30.49 -3.39
C ALA A 219 -7.21 30.71 -2.14
N LYS A 220 -6.59 30.92 -0.97
CA LYS A 220 -7.26 31.29 0.28
C LYS A 220 -7.47 32.81 0.41
N ASP A 221 -7.08 33.61 -0.59
CA ASP A 221 -7.09 35.08 -0.52
C ASP A 221 -6.24 35.67 0.63
N THR A 222 -5.20 34.96 1.04
CA THR A 222 -4.27 35.38 2.13
C THR A 222 -2.84 35.64 1.65
N GLY A 223 -2.57 35.48 0.35
CA GLY A 223 -1.25 35.66 -0.25
C GLY A 223 -1.02 37.08 -0.76
N ASN A 224 0.19 37.60 -0.58
CA ASN A 224 0.63 38.85 -1.21
C ASN A 224 1.24 38.51 -2.59
N ASN A 225 0.92 39.28 -3.63
CA ASN A 225 1.43 39.11 -5.02
C ASN A 225 1.06 37.78 -5.70
N CYS A 226 -0.23 37.51 -5.85
CA CYS A 226 -0.73 36.35 -6.59
C CYS A 226 -0.70 36.57 -8.11
N ASN A 227 0.31 36.04 -8.78
CA ASN A 227 0.36 36.00 -10.25
C ASN A 227 -0.75 35.08 -10.79
N LYS A 228 -1.47 35.54 -11.83
CA LYS A 228 -2.64 34.85 -12.41
C LYS A 228 -2.30 33.55 -13.17
N ASP A 229 -1.03 33.29 -13.45
CA ASP A 229 -0.63 32.25 -14.41
C ASP A 229 -0.64 30.81 -13.87
N ASN A 230 -0.90 30.57 -12.58
CA ASN A 230 -0.97 29.22 -12.00
C ASN A 230 -1.87 29.14 -10.75
N VAL A 231 -3.04 29.80 -10.79
CA VAL A 231 -3.93 29.92 -9.62
C VAL A 231 -4.66 28.60 -9.37
N ILE A 232 -4.59 28.10 -8.14
CA ILE A 232 -5.47 27.04 -7.65
C ILE A 232 -6.89 27.61 -7.64
N SER A 233 -7.78 27.10 -8.50
CA SER A 233 -9.14 27.64 -8.69
C SER A 233 -10.06 27.43 -7.49
N ARG A 234 -9.76 26.44 -6.66
CA ARG A 234 -10.56 26.05 -5.50
C ARG A 234 -9.64 25.72 -4.35
N TYR A 235 -9.68 26.51 -3.29
CA TYR A 235 -8.89 26.22 -2.08
C TYR A 235 -9.44 25.01 -1.31
N SER A 236 -8.54 24.14 -0.90
CA SER A 236 -8.69 23.19 0.19
C SER A 236 -7.37 23.03 0.93
N ARG A 237 -7.42 22.68 2.23
CA ARG A 237 -6.21 22.25 2.96
C ARG A 237 -5.65 20.99 2.29
N PRO A 238 -4.34 20.93 1.99
CA PRO A 238 -3.80 19.81 1.23
C PRO A 238 -3.75 18.52 2.05
N ILE A 239 -3.66 17.40 1.35
CA ILE A 239 -3.27 16.10 1.89
C ILE A 239 -1.80 15.88 1.55
N ILE A 240 -0.96 15.63 2.55
CA ILE A 240 0.46 15.29 2.33
C ILE A 240 0.58 13.79 2.16
N LEU A 241 1.30 13.38 1.12
CA LEU A 241 1.61 11.99 0.80
C LEU A 241 3.12 11.85 0.68
N GLN A 242 3.71 10.99 1.49
CA GLN A 242 5.16 10.77 1.51
C GLN A 242 5.47 9.37 2.00
N HIS A 243 6.73 8.96 1.99
CA HIS A 243 7.11 7.63 2.46
C HIS A 243 7.43 7.61 3.96
N PHE A 244 8.37 8.43 4.44
CA PHE A 244 8.69 8.50 5.88
C PHE A 244 7.55 9.12 6.69
N PRO A 245 7.25 8.60 7.89
CA PRO A 245 6.35 9.27 8.81
C PRO A 245 6.91 10.61 9.27
N MET A 246 6.01 11.49 9.69
CA MET A 246 6.36 12.70 10.42
C MET A 246 7.08 12.32 11.72
N TYR A 247 7.77 13.28 12.31
CA TYR A 247 8.52 13.07 13.54
C TYR A 247 7.63 12.49 14.65
N ARG A 248 8.06 11.34 15.17
CA ARG A 248 7.59 10.71 16.40
C ARG A 248 8.73 9.97 17.07
N GLU A 249 8.69 9.87 18.40
CA GLU A 249 9.75 9.25 19.19
C GLU A 249 9.81 7.73 19.00
N SER A 250 8.66 7.07 18.84
CA SER A 250 8.51 5.63 18.63
C SER A 250 7.08 5.32 18.16
N ASP A 251 6.76 4.03 18.01
CA ASP A 251 5.43 3.51 17.72
C ASP A 251 4.64 3.13 19.00
N GLU A 252 5.13 3.48 20.19
CA GLU A 252 4.56 3.05 21.47
C GLU A 252 3.08 3.44 21.63
N ILE A 253 2.72 4.63 21.10
CA ILE A 253 1.37 5.19 21.19
C ILE A 253 0.41 4.64 20.12
N CYS A 254 0.92 3.87 19.15
CA CYS A 254 0.10 3.33 18.07
C CYS A 254 -0.83 2.24 18.65
N ASN A 255 -2.09 2.28 18.20
CA ASN A 255 -3.12 1.32 18.62
C ASN A 255 -3.93 0.86 17.40
N GLU A 256 -3.35 -0.02 16.59
CA GLU A 256 -3.95 -0.57 15.37
C GLU A 256 -3.82 -2.09 15.34
N LEU A 257 -4.71 -2.81 14.63
CA LEU A 257 -4.60 -4.28 14.50
C LEU A 257 -3.32 -4.71 13.77
N ASP A 258 -2.80 -3.85 12.90
CA ASP A 258 -1.57 -4.01 12.14
C ASP A 258 -0.41 -3.16 12.69
N GLN A 259 -0.47 -2.77 13.97
CA GLN A 259 0.61 -2.02 14.62
C GLN A 259 1.91 -2.81 14.74
N ALA A 260 2.96 -2.12 15.16
CA ALA A 260 4.24 -2.72 15.48
C ALA A 260 4.09 -3.72 16.64
N PRO A 261 4.72 -4.90 16.59
CA PRO A 261 4.78 -5.83 17.71
C PRO A 261 5.28 -5.17 18.99
N ASP A 262 4.82 -5.67 20.15
CA ASP A 262 5.17 -5.08 21.45
C ASP A 262 6.69 -5.10 21.73
N GLU A 263 7.42 -6.02 21.09
CA GLU A 263 8.88 -6.14 21.22
C GLU A 263 9.67 -5.03 20.52
N ILE A 264 9.04 -4.29 19.60
CA ILE A 264 9.72 -3.26 18.81
C ILE A 264 9.04 -1.89 18.85
N LYS A 265 7.80 -1.81 19.34
CA LYS A 265 7.01 -0.56 19.27
C LYS A 265 7.58 0.57 20.14
N ASP A 266 8.29 0.23 21.22
CA ASP A 266 8.91 1.18 22.15
C ASP A 266 10.34 1.58 21.72
N ILE A 267 10.88 0.94 20.68
CA ILE A 267 12.19 1.30 20.12
C ILE A 267 12.14 2.71 19.58
N LYS A 268 13.08 3.54 20.03
CA LYS A 268 13.17 4.93 19.61
C LYS A 268 13.57 5.06 18.15
N PHE A 269 12.83 5.88 17.42
CA PHE A 269 13.12 6.23 16.04
C PHE A 269 14.33 7.16 15.97
N ARG A 270 15.15 6.96 14.93
CA ARG A 270 16.20 7.90 14.55
C ARG A 270 15.61 8.83 13.50
N GLU A 271 15.76 10.12 13.75
CA GLU A 271 15.40 11.14 12.77
C GLU A 271 16.19 10.93 11.48
N ARG A 272 15.54 11.19 10.35
CA ARG A 272 16.07 11.03 8.99
C ARG A 272 16.29 9.57 8.54
N TRP A 273 15.85 8.62 9.37
CA TRP A 273 15.87 7.19 9.06
C TRP A 273 14.47 6.60 9.18
N GLU A 274 13.98 6.40 10.41
CA GLU A 274 12.65 5.82 10.65
C GLU A 274 11.52 6.87 10.57
N CYS A 275 11.85 8.15 10.73
CA CYS A 275 10.93 9.26 10.59
C CYS A 275 11.64 10.52 10.09
N LEU A 276 10.88 11.51 9.62
CA LEU A 276 11.42 12.84 9.34
C LEU A 276 12.01 13.48 10.60
N SER A 277 12.93 14.43 10.41
CA SER A 277 13.39 15.25 11.54
C SER A 277 12.24 16.08 12.11
N LYS A 278 12.37 16.48 13.38
CA LYS A 278 11.39 17.35 14.03
C LYS A 278 11.25 18.68 13.29
N GLU A 279 12.37 19.25 12.82
CA GLU A 279 12.38 20.51 12.07
C GLU A 279 11.66 20.38 10.73
N ALA A 280 11.95 19.33 9.96
CA ALA A 280 11.30 19.09 8.67
C ALA A 280 9.78 18.87 8.85
N SER A 281 9.40 18.16 9.91
CA SER A 281 8.01 17.91 10.25
C SER A 281 7.25 19.21 10.57
N GLU A 282 7.81 20.06 11.43
CA GLU A 282 7.19 21.35 11.76
C GLU A 282 7.16 22.29 10.55
N GLN A 283 8.22 22.32 9.74
CA GLN A 283 8.25 23.12 8.52
C GLN A 283 7.11 22.73 7.57
N LEU A 284 6.86 21.43 7.35
CA LEU A 284 5.75 20.97 6.50
C LEU A 284 4.39 21.38 7.07
N LEU A 285 4.19 21.21 8.38
CA LEU A 285 2.95 21.60 9.05
C LEU A 285 2.70 23.12 8.95
N ASP A 286 3.75 23.94 9.05
CA ASP A 286 3.66 25.40 8.97
C ASP A 286 3.38 25.91 7.56
N ILE A 287 4.13 25.44 6.57
CA ILE A 287 4.02 26.01 5.21
C ILE A 287 2.78 25.48 4.47
N LEU A 288 2.35 24.24 4.73
CA LEU A 288 1.24 23.62 4.01
C LEU A 288 -0.08 23.62 4.79
N ASN A 289 -0.04 23.65 6.13
CA ASN A 289 -1.22 23.50 6.99
C ASN A 289 -2.16 22.36 6.51
N PRO A 290 -1.65 21.12 6.39
CA PRO A 290 -2.41 20.01 5.83
C PRO A 290 -3.59 19.63 6.72
N ARG A 291 -4.59 18.96 6.15
CA ARG A 291 -5.72 18.37 6.91
C ARG A 291 -5.57 16.87 7.17
N LEU A 292 -4.69 16.22 6.42
CA LEU A 292 -4.38 14.79 6.52
C LEU A 292 -2.97 14.55 6.00
N ILE A 293 -2.25 13.63 6.64
CA ILE A 293 -0.94 13.14 6.23
C ILE A 293 -1.04 11.62 6.11
N ILE A 294 -0.56 11.05 5.01
CA ILE A 294 -0.54 9.59 4.79
C ILE A 294 0.88 9.18 4.38
N ASN A 295 1.40 8.14 5.02
CA ASN A 295 2.75 7.62 4.80
C ASN A 295 2.88 6.11 5.03
N GLY A 296 4.10 5.57 4.92
CA GLY A 296 4.45 4.14 5.05
C GLY A 296 5.72 3.93 5.86
N HIS A 297 6.71 3.22 5.28
CA HIS A 297 8.08 3.04 5.78
C HIS A 297 8.24 2.10 6.97
N THR A 298 7.47 2.28 8.05
CA THR A 298 7.59 1.45 9.26
C THR A 298 7.04 0.03 9.08
N HIS A 299 6.42 -0.27 7.92
CA HIS A 299 5.67 -1.49 7.63
C HIS A 299 4.51 -1.78 8.60
N HIS A 300 4.19 -0.85 9.51
CA HIS A 300 3.24 -1.04 10.59
C HIS A 300 2.22 0.11 10.64
N GLY A 301 0.98 -0.25 10.98
CA GLY A 301 -0.12 0.69 11.05
C GLY A 301 0.02 1.60 12.27
N CYS A 302 -0.07 2.91 12.05
CA CYS A 302 -0.14 3.87 13.15
C CYS A 302 -1.07 5.05 12.82
N ARG A 303 -1.67 5.63 13.87
CA ARG A 303 -2.41 6.89 13.79
C ARG A 303 -1.84 7.85 14.82
N ARG A 304 -1.62 9.09 14.41
CA ARG A 304 -1.14 10.16 15.28
C ARG A 304 -1.84 11.46 14.95
N ILE A 305 -2.14 12.25 15.97
CA ILE A 305 -2.62 13.62 15.78
C ILE A 305 -1.45 14.57 16.00
N HIS A 306 -1.20 15.41 15.00
CA HIS A 306 -0.28 16.54 15.09
C HIS A 306 -1.03 17.82 15.41
N ARG A 307 -0.41 18.67 16.25
CA ARG A 307 -0.99 19.92 16.75
C ARG A 307 -2.33 19.68 17.46
N LYS A 308 -3.46 20.00 16.82
CA LYS A 308 -4.80 19.85 17.42
C LYS A 308 -5.70 18.93 16.60
N ASP A 309 -5.60 18.96 15.27
CA ASP A 309 -6.58 18.39 14.36
C ASP A 309 -5.98 17.68 13.14
N ILE A 310 -4.64 17.62 13.01
CA ILE A 310 -4.00 17.07 11.81
C ILE A 310 -3.73 15.58 12.02
N LEU A 311 -4.59 14.75 11.43
CA LEU A 311 -4.40 13.31 11.44
C LEU A 311 -3.24 12.91 10.52
N GLU A 312 -2.32 12.11 11.05
CA GLU A 312 -1.35 11.33 10.32
C GLU A 312 -1.74 9.85 10.37
N PHE A 313 -1.69 9.21 9.21
CA PHE A 313 -1.90 7.78 9.03
C PHE A 313 -0.66 7.13 8.42
N THR A 314 -0.04 6.23 9.16
CA THR A 314 0.99 5.34 8.63
C THR A 314 0.33 4.02 8.23
N ILE A 315 0.45 3.66 6.95
CA ILE A 315 -0.09 2.42 6.40
C ILE A 315 0.97 1.33 6.59
N SER A 316 0.54 0.13 7.00
CA SER A 316 1.43 -1.02 7.00
C SER A 316 1.79 -1.45 5.57
N SER A 317 2.82 -2.29 5.47
CA SER A 317 3.24 -2.81 4.18
C SER A 317 2.11 -3.55 3.47
N PHE A 318 2.10 -3.44 2.14
CA PHE A 318 1.19 -4.17 1.26
C PHE A 318 1.65 -5.61 0.96
N SER A 319 2.82 -6.02 1.47
CA SER A 319 3.45 -7.30 1.17
C SER A 319 3.51 -8.22 2.37
N TRP A 320 3.15 -9.49 2.18
CA TRP A 320 3.38 -10.53 3.19
C TRP A 320 4.86 -10.72 3.54
N ARG A 321 5.79 -10.19 2.74
CA ARG A 321 7.22 -10.30 3.05
C ARG A 321 7.57 -9.60 4.35
N ASN A 322 6.89 -8.50 4.63
CA ASN A 322 7.18 -7.60 5.74
C ASN A 322 6.22 -7.79 6.91
N LYS A 323 4.99 -8.29 6.67
CA LYS A 323 4.00 -8.49 7.74
C LYS A 323 2.96 -9.57 7.41
N ASP A 324 2.54 -10.33 8.43
CA ASP A 324 1.53 -11.40 8.31
C ASP A 324 0.13 -10.88 7.93
N ASN A 325 -0.27 -9.71 8.47
CA ASN A 325 -1.57 -9.06 8.28
C ASN A 325 -1.46 -7.67 7.60
N PRO A 326 -1.05 -7.63 6.33
CA PRO A 326 -0.85 -6.37 5.60
C PRO A 326 -2.18 -5.65 5.37
N SER A 327 -2.12 -4.34 5.12
CA SER A 327 -3.32 -3.50 4.96
C SER A 327 -3.18 -2.47 3.84
N LEU A 328 -4.31 -1.82 3.54
CA LEU A 328 -4.41 -0.66 2.67
C LEU A 328 -5.37 0.36 3.27
N LEU A 329 -5.34 1.60 2.77
CA LEU A 329 -6.26 2.65 3.20
C LEU A 329 -7.20 3.04 2.07
N LEU A 330 -8.49 3.17 2.38
CA LEU A 330 -9.50 3.78 1.52
C LEU A 330 -9.85 5.15 2.09
N GLY A 331 -10.05 6.15 1.22
CA GLY A 331 -10.47 7.48 1.64
C GLY A 331 -11.46 8.12 0.69
N VAL A 332 -12.38 8.89 1.26
CA VAL A 332 -13.34 9.73 0.54
C VAL A 332 -13.04 11.18 0.84
N PHE A 333 -12.89 12.00 -0.21
CA PHE A 333 -12.41 13.37 -0.11
C PHE A 333 -13.31 14.37 -0.83
N THR A 334 -13.63 15.45 -0.14
CA THR A 334 -14.21 16.67 -0.69
C THR A 334 -13.34 17.86 -0.28
N PRO A 335 -13.41 19.03 -0.90
CA PRO A 335 -12.56 20.18 -0.55
C PRO A 335 -12.60 20.57 0.94
N ASN A 336 -13.73 20.36 1.62
CA ASN A 336 -13.94 20.76 3.02
C ASN A 336 -14.10 19.59 4.01
N ASN A 337 -14.10 18.33 3.56
CA ASN A 337 -14.26 17.16 4.44
C ASN A 337 -13.49 15.95 3.91
N TYR A 338 -13.11 15.02 4.79
CA TYR A 338 -12.57 13.72 4.41
C TYR A 338 -12.95 12.64 5.41
N SER A 339 -12.91 11.39 4.97
CA SER A 339 -13.01 10.22 5.83
C SER A 339 -12.09 9.13 5.30
N VAL A 340 -11.48 8.36 6.19
CA VAL A 340 -10.55 7.27 5.85
C VAL A 340 -10.92 6.01 6.61
N SER A 341 -10.80 4.85 5.96
CA SER A 341 -10.97 3.54 6.58
C SER A 341 -9.80 2.63 6.17
N LYS A 342 -9.28 1.89 7.14
CA LYS A 342 -8.29 0.85 6.89
C LYS A 342 -9.00 -0.43 6.45
N CYS A 343 -8.46 -1.07 5.42
CA CYS A 343 -8.93 -2.33 4.87
C CYS A 343 -7.81 -3.37 5.04
N TYR A 344 -8.15 -4.49 5.67
CA TYR A 344 -7.21 -5.58 5.90
C TYR A 344 -7.24 -6.57 4.74
N MET A 345 -6.07 -7.12 4.43
CA MET A 345 -5.91 -8.14 3.40
C MET A 345 -5.91 -9.54 4.02
N PRO A 346 -6.01 -10.62 3.21
CA PRO A 346 -5.86 -11.96 3.75
C PRO A 346 -4.55 -12.10 4.54
N VAL A 347 -4.60 -12.82 5.65
CA VAL A 347 -3.46 -13.03 6.55
C VAL A 347 -2.68 -14.25 6.08
N GLU A 348 -1.36 -14.15 5.90
CA GLU A 348 -0.54 -15.24 5.35
C GLU A 348 -0.67 -16.51 6.20
N SER A 349 -0.50 -16.39 7.51
CA SER A 349 -0.58 -17.52 8.43
C SER A 349 -1.93 -18.21 8.40
N THR A 350 -3.01 -17.47 8.11
CA THR A 350 -4.35 -18.04 7.95
C THR A 350 -4.46 -18.85 6.67
N GLU A 351 -3.97 -18.33 5.54
CA GLU A 351 -3.97 -19.06 4.27
C GLU A 351 -3.10 -20.32 4.34
N ILE A 352 -1.90 -20.23 4.95
CA ILE A 352 -1.04 -21.40 5.17
C ILE A 352 -1.77 -22.46 6.01
N LYS A 353 -2.45 -22.06 7.09
CA LYS A 353 -3.25 -23.00 7.91
C LYS A 353 -4.37 -23.65 7.09
N ILE A 354 -5.06 -22.88 6.24
CA ILE A 354 -6.10 -23.42 5.36
C ILE A 354 -5.52 -24.48 4.43
N TYR A 355 -4.36 -24.23 3.80
CA TYR A 355 -3.67 -25.21 2.98
C TYR A 355 -3.32 -26.48 3.75
N ILE A 356 -2.66 -26.34 4.91
CA ILE A 356 -2.21 -27.48 5.72
C ILE A 356 -3.41 -28.34 6.15
N ILE A 357 -4.44 -27.72 6.74
CA ILE A 357 -5.62 -28.43 7.24
C ILE A 357 -6.35 -29.12 6.08
N SER A 358 -6.55 -28.43 4.96
CA SER A 358 -7.26 -28.98 3.80
C SER A 358 -6.52 -30.18 3.20
N ILE A 359 -5.19 -30.07 3.03
CA ILE A 359 -4.36 -31.16 2.51
C ILE A 359 -4.41 -32.37 3.45
N MET A 360 -4.31 -32.15 4.77
CA MET A 360 -4.44 -33.22 5.76
C MET A 360 -5.81 -33.91 5.69
N CYS A 361 -6.90 -33.14 5.61
CA CYS A 361 -8.26 -33.68 5.48
C CYS A 361 -8.44 -34.50 4.19
N ILE A 362 -7.94 -34.00 3.04
CA ILE A 362 -8.00 -34.70 1.75
C ILE A 362 -7.19 -36.01 1.81
N PHE A 363 -6.01 -35.98 2.42
CA PHE A 363 -5.16 -37.16 2.58
C PHE A 363 -5.81 -38.23 3.47
N ILE A 364 -6.38 -37.81 4.61
CA ILE A 364 -7.12 -38.71 5.51
C ILE A 364 -8.34 -39.30 4.78
N TYR A 365 -9.11 -38.47 4.06
CA TYR A 365 -10.23 -38.93 3.24
C TYR A 365 -9.80 -40.00 2.24
N PHE A 366 -8.71 -39.76 1.51
CA PHE A 366 -8.16 -40.69 0.53
C PHE A 366 -7.77 -42.03 1.18
N ILE A 367 -7.06 -42.01 2.31
CA ILE A 367 -6.69 -43.22 3.06
C ILE A 367 -7.92 -44.00 3.52
N ILE A 368 -8.91 -43.32 4.13
CA ILE A 368 -10.14 -43.96 4.63
C ILE A 368 -10.88 -44.66 3.48
N LYS A 369 -11.06 -43.99 2.33
CA LYS A 369 -11.73 -44.57 1.17
C LYS A 369 -10.97 -45.77 0.60
N CYS A 370 -9.64 -45.72 0.60
CA CYS A 370 -8.79 -46.84 0.19
C CYS A 370 -8.93 -48.04 1.15
N LYS A 371 -8.87 -47.81 2.47
CA LYS A 371 -8.97 -48.86 3.51
C LYS A 371 -10.35 -49.50 3.59
N LEU A 372 -11.42 -48.70 3.59
CA LEU A 372 -12.81 -49.21 3.61
C LEU A 372 -13.08 -50.16 2.43
N LYS A 373 -12.47 -49.89 1.28
CA LYS A 373 -12.59 -50.76 0.12
C LYS A 373 -11.76 -52.03 0.24
N GLN A 374 -10.54 -51.96 0.76
CA GLN A 374 -9.76 -53.17 1.07
C GLN A 374 -10.54 -54.09 2.01
N ASN A 375 -11.14 -53.56 3.08
CA ASN A 375 -11.91 -54.35 4.04
C ASN A 375 -13.17 -54.97 3.42
N ARG A 376 -13.95 -54.23 2.62
CA ARG A 376 -15.10 -54.80 1.87
C ARG A 376 -14.68 -55.91 0.90
N TYR A 377 -13.51 -55.79 0.28
CA TYR A 377 -12.98 -56.81 -0.61
C TYR A 377 -12.54 -58.07 0.14
N TYR A 378 -11.88 -57.95 1.29
CA TYR A 378 -11.55 -59.11 2.13
C TYR A 378 -12.82 -59.83 2.58
N LEU A 379 -13.86 -59.11 3.01
CA LEU A 379 -15.17 -59.68 3.36
C LEU A 379 -15.82 -60.46 2.20
N LEU A 380 -15.75 -59.95 0.96
CA LEU A 380 -16.28 -60.61 -0.24
C LEU A 380 -15.44 -61.80 -0.74
N LYS A 381 -14.25 -62.02 -0.18
CA LYS A 381 -13.37 -63.15 -0.56
C LYS A 381 -13.42 -64.30 0.46
N PHE A 382 -14.01 -64.05 1.63
CA PHE A 382 -14.26 -65.05 2.68
C PHE A 382 -15.68 -65.64 2.64
N HIS A 383 -16.53 -65.13 1.75
CA HIS A 383 -17.75 -65.76 1.26
C HIS A 383 -17.51 -66.21 -0.18
#